data_AF-A0A957TPV7-F1
#
_entry.id   AF-A0A957TPV7-F1
#
_cell.length_a   1.000
_cell.length_b   1.000
_cell.length_c   1.000
_cell.angle_alpha   90.00
_cell.angle_beta   90.00
_cell.angle_gamma   90.00
#
_symmetry.space_group_name_H-M   'P 1'
#
loop_
_entity.id
_entity.type
_entity.pdbx_description
1 polymer ?
#
loop_
_entity_poly.entity_id
_entity_poly.type
_entity_poly.pdbx_seq_one_letter_code
_entity_poly.pdbx_strand_id
1 'polypeptide(L)' 'VIVNVKTIGWTHWQNEETYHAVVVVGIDYDNQLIFIHDPFFSHAPIELTFTTFLVGWEEQRRQYAVIKLAELYE' A
#
# COMPACT_ATOMS: atom_id res chain seq x y z
N VAL A 1 -5.05 3.22 5.49
CA VAL A 1 -4.15 2.39 6.33
C VAL A 1 -2.73 2.60 5.85
N ILE A 2 -1.75 2.85 6.73
CA ILE A 2 -0.35 3.02 6.34
C ILE A 2 0.33 1.65 6.40
N VAL A 3 1.07 1.28 5.37
CA VAL A 3 1.63 -0.07 5.20
C VAL A 3 3.10 0.03 4.84
N ASN A 4 3.95 -0.74 5.52
CA ASN A 4 5.34 -0.93 5.13
C ASN A 4 5.43 -2.04 4.07
N VAL A 5 6.08 -1.77 2.96
CA VAL A 5 6.17 -2.67 1.80
C VAL A 5 7.57 -2.69 1.22
N LYS A 6 7.93 -3.80 0.57
CA LYS A 6 9.02 -3.86 -0.40
C LYS A 6 8.42 -3.87 -1.81
N THR A 7 8.93 -3.06 -2.74
CA THR A 7 8.35 -2.82 -4.08
C THR A 7 8.56 -3.95 -5.09
N ILE A 8 8.57 -5.21 -4.63
CA ILE A 8 8.86 -6.39 -5.45
C ILE A 8 7.79 -6.56 -6.54
N GLY A 9 8.22 -6.51 -7.80
CA GLY A 9 7.33 -6.66 -8.96
C GLY A 9 6.38 -5.48 -9.17
N TRP A 10 6.68 -4.31 -8.59
CA TRP A 10 5.87 -3.10 -8.78
C TRP A 10 6.32 -2.39 -10.05
N THR A 11 5.47 -2.42 -11.09
CA THR A 11 5.79 -1.88 -12.42
C THR A 11 6.02 -0.38 -12.43
N HIS A 12 5.32 0.37 -11.57
CA HIS A 12 5.48 1.82 -11.43
C HIS A 12 6.84 2.22 -10.82
N TRP A 13 7.49 1.29 -10.11
CA TRP A 13 8.88 1.39 -9.65
C TRP A 13 9.88 0.83 -10.67
N GLN A 14 9.45 0.52 -11.90
CA GLN A 14 10.31 -0.10 -12.94
C GLN A 14 10.98 -1.41 -12.48
N ASN A 15 10.32 -2.13 -11.56
CA ASN A 15 10.86 -3.32 -10.87
C ASN A 15 12.10 -3.07 -9.99
N GLU A 16 12.40 -1.81 -9.65
CA GLU A 16 13.35 -1.52 -8.58
C GLU A 16 12.77 -1.96 -7.23
N GLU A 17 13.59 -2.66 -6.45
CA GLU A 17 13.23 -3.13 -5.13
C GLU A 17 13.75 -2.18 -4.05
N THR A 18 12.84 -1.41 -3.45
CA THR A 18 13.10 -0.51 -2.33
C THR A 18 12.08 -0.74 -1.21
N TYR A 19 12.36 -0.18 -0.03
CA TYR A 19 11.43 -0.17 1.09
C TYR A 19 10.65 1.13 1.11
N HIS A 20 9.34 1.04 1.32
CA HIS A 20 8.49 2.23 1.33
C HIS A 20 7.33 2.12 2.31
N ALA A 21 6.83 3.28 2.73
CA ALA A 21 5.61 3.40 3.49
C ALA A 21 4.53 4.00 2.58
N VAL A 22 3.49 3.21 2.30
CA VAL A 22 2.39 3.61 1.39
C VAL A 22 1.07 3.69 2.16
N VAL A 23 0.12 4.46 1.63
CA VAL A 23 -1.23 4.53 2.20
C VAL A 23 -2.19 3.74 1.32
N VAL A 24 -2.76 2.66 1.85
CA VAL A 24 -3.89 1.97 1.20
C VAL A 24 -5.13 2.84 1.37
N VAL A 25 -5.72 3.23 0.24
CA VAL A 25 -6.89 4.14 0.15
C VAL A 25 -8.14 3.45 -0.42
N GLY A 26 -8.01 2.28 -1.04
CA GLY A 26 -9.14 1.53 -1.55
C GLY A 26 -8.81 0.06 -1.80
N ILE A 27 -9.84 -0.79 -1.74
CA ILE A 27 -9.77 -2.21 -2.04
C ILE A 27 -11.00 -2.56 -2.88
N ASP A 28 -10.78 -3.10 -4.08
CA ASP A 28 -11.81 -3.70 -4.92
C ASP A 28 -11.65 -5.22 -4.88
N TYR A 29 -12.55 -5.87 -4.14
CA TYR A 29 -12.53 -7.31 -3.94
C TYR A 29 -12.98 -8.09 -5.19
N ASP A 30 -13.85 -7.52 -6.02
CA ASP A 30 -14.39 -8.21 -7.20
C ASP A 30 -13.30 -8.33 -8.29
N ASN A 31 -12.51 -7.26 -8.45
CA ASN A 31 -11.42 -7.23 -9.42
C ASN A 31 -10.05 -7.59 -8.83
N GLN A 32 -9.95 -7.87 -7.53
CA GLN A 32 -8.70 -8.18 -6.82
C GLN A 32 -7.65 -7.06 -6.94
N LEU A 33 -8.09 -5.81 -6.76
CA LEU A 33 -7.25 -4.61 -6.89
C LEU A 33 -7.12 -3.85 -5.57
N ILE A 34 -5.92 -3.40 -5.25
CA ILE A 34 -5.60 -2.50 -4.15
C ILE A 34 -5.15 -1.16 -4.73
N PHE A 35 -5.66 -0.08 -4.16
CA PHE A 35 -5.31 1.28 -4.54
C PHE A 35 -4.47 1.92 -3.43
N ILE A 36 -3.29 2.41 -3.79
CA ILE A 36 -2.33 3.01 -2.86
C ILE A 36 -1.99 4.45 -3.23
N HIS A 37 -1.65 5.26 -2.23
CA HIS A 37 -0.86 6.47 -2.39
C HIS A 37 0.57 6.15 -1.96
N ASP A 38 1.49 6.24 -2.91
CA ASP A 38 2.93 6.15 -2.66
C ASP A 38 3.50 7.59 -2.65
N PRO A 39 4.09 8.07 -1.54
CA PRO A 39 4.54 9.45 -1.41
C PRO A 39 5.69 9.84 -2.35
N PHE A 40 6.34 8.88 -3.00
CA PHE A 40 7.36 9.16 -4.01
C PHE A 40 6.76 9.69 -5.31
N PHE A 41 5.52 9.32 -5.63
CA PHE A 41 4.86 9.70 -6.89
C PHE A 41 3.78 10.76 -6.66
N SER A 42 3.74 11.75 -7.56
CA SER A 42 2.68 12.77 -7.56
C SER A 42 1.37 12.28 -8.17
N HIS A 43 1.39 11.17 -8.92
CA HIS A 43 0.20 10.56 -9.49
C HIS A 43 -0.38 9.52 -8.53
N ALA A 44 -1.65 9.68 -8.18
CA ALA A 44 -2.34 8.81 -7.24
C ALA A 44 -3.86 8.79 -7.54
N PRO A 45 -4.58 7.71 -7.14
CA PRO A 45 -4.03 6.48 -6.58
C PRO A 45 -3.34 5.60 -7.63
N ILE A 46 -2.37 4.82 -7.20
CA ILE A 46 -1.72 3.78 -8.01
C ILE A 46 -2.46 2.46 -7.76
N GLU A 47 -2.83 1.80 -8.85
CA GLU A 47 -3.48 0.48 -8.83
C GLU A 47 -2.44 -0.64 -8.79
N LEU A 48 -2.69 -1.64 -7.94
CA LEU A 48 -1.94 -2.88 -7.85
C LEU A 48 -2.90 -4.07 -7.74
N THR A 49 -2.48 -5.24 -8.22
CA THR A 49 -3.19 -6.48 -7.90
C THR A 49 -2.98 -6.86 -6.43
N PHE A 50 -3.92 -7.62 -5.85
CA PHE A 50 -3.78 -8.20 -4.52
C PHE A 50 -2.47 -8.96 -4.37
N THR A 51 -2.16 -9.85 -5.32
CA THR A 51 -0.94 -10.67 -5.30
C THR A 51 0.31 -9.80 -5.26
N THR A 52 0.43 -8.81 -6.14
CA THR A 52 1.59 -7.91 -6.19
C THR A 52 1.79 -7.14 -4.89
N PHE A 53 0.70 -6.64 -4.29
CA PHE A 53 0.77 -5.93 -3.02
C PHE A 53 1.12 -6.87 -1.85
N LEU A 54 0.48 -8.04 -1.79
CA LEU A 54 0.66 -9.01 -0.70
C LEU A 54 2.08 -9.55 -0.60
N VAL A 55 2.76 -9.79 -1.72
CA VAL A 55 4.17 -10.21 -1.74
C VAL A 55 5.04 -9.14 -1.08
N GLY A 56 4.90 -7.88 -1.50
CA GLY A 56 5.67 -6.77 -0.93
C GLY A 56 5.40 -6.52 0.56
N TRP A 57 4.16 -6.75 1.00
CA TRP A 57 3.76 -6.61 2.40
C TRP A 57 4.23 -7.78 3.28
N GLU A 58 4.20 -9.02 2.78
CA GLU A 58 4.69 -10.21 3.49
C GLU A 58 6.19 -10.10 3.79
N GLU A 59 6.98 -9.61 2.83
CA GLU A 59 8.41 -9.38 3.01
C GLU A 59 8.72 -8.37 4.13
N GLN A 60 7.77 -7.50 4.45
CA GLN A 60 7.81 -6.57 5.57
C GLN A 60 7.01 -7.08 6.78
N ARG A 61 6.82 -8.40 6.90
CA ARG A 61 6.14 -9.08 8.00
C ARG A 61 4.73 -8.55 8.27
N ARG A 62 4.05 -8.13 7.21
CA ARG A 62 2.71 -7.56 7.25
C ARG A 62 2.56 -6.37 8.22
N GLN A 63 3.59 -5.55 8.37
CA GLN A 63 3.52 -4.36 9.21
C GLN A 63 2.55 -3.31 8.66
N TYR A 64 1.69 -2.77 9.52
CA TYR A 64 0.78 -1.69 9.20
C TYR A 64 0.49 -0.80 10.40
N ALA A 65 0.03 0.42 10.13
CA ALA A 65 -0.47 1.36 11.12
C ALA A 65 -1.82 1.91 10.66
N VAL A 66 -2.71 2.17 11.62
CA VAL A 66 -4.01 2.80 11.39
C VAL A 66 -4.06 4.09 12.18
N ILE A 67 -4.35 5.18 11.47
CA ILE A 67 -4.71 6.46 12.10
C ILE A 67 -6.23 6.48 12.18
N LYS A 68 -6.77 6.61 13.39
CA LYS A 68 -8.21 6.75 13.64
C LYS A 68 -8.51 8.16 14.15
N LEU A 69 -9.77 8.59 13.99
CA LEU A 69 -10.24 9.82 14.63
C LEU A 69 -10.09 9.70 16.15
N ALA A 70 -9.73 10.81 16.79
CA ALA A 70 -9.72 10.88 18.24
C ALA A 70 -11.14 10.68 18.75
N GLU A 71 -11.31 9.79 19.73
CA GLU A 71 -12.56 9.68 20.46
C GLU A 71 -12.64 10.89 21.39
N LEU A 72 -13.54 11.83 21.08
CA LEU A 72 -13.89 12.89 22.01
C LEU A 72 -14.87 12.26 23.01
N TYR A 73 -14.45 12.11 24.26
CA TYR A 73 -15.38 11.81 25.34
C TYR A 73 -16.20 13.08 25.61
N GLU A 74 -17.51 13.02 25.40
CA GLU A 74 -18.47 14.04 25.85
C GLU A 74 -18.67 14.01 27.37
#